data_AF-A0A161RJI0-F1
#
_entry.id   AF-A0A161RJI0-F1
#
_cell.length_a   1.000
_cell.length_b   1.000
_cell.length_c   1.000
_cell.angle_alpha   90.00
_cell.angle_beta   90.00
_cell.angle_gamma   90.00
#
_symmetry.space_group_name_H-M   'P 1'
#
loop_
_entity.id
_entity.type
_entity.pdbx_description
1 polymer ?
#
loop_
_entity_poly.entity_id
_entity_poly.type
_entity_poly.pdbx_seq_one_letter_code
_entity_poly.pdbx_strand_id
1 'polypeptide(L)'
;MKTGSITQAQYQKALDLYISCMSDSGYELQRTRYSTGVINVQPPPAVDDVDALMTADQLCRENTSVFVVMGYETQQGNPGLYSDPATIAYTCLKDHSLITSDVTVAQVSAFLTESHRNQYPFDAHDLGVKSCFYAAGMVYDIDDSE
;
A
#
# COMPACT_ATOMS: atom_id res chain seq x y z
N MET A 1 4.79 -16.69 25.46
CA MET A 1 4.00 -16.86 24.23
C MET A 1 4.47 -15.80 23.24
N LYS A 2 5.00 -16.18 22.07
CA LYS A 2 5.21 -15.22 20.98
C LYS A 2 3.82 -14.95 20.41
N THR A 3 3.35 -13.72 20.47
CA THR A 3 2.15 -13.29 19.73
C THR A 3 2.37 -13.65 18.26
N GLY A 4 1.35 -14.17 17.57
CA GLY A 4 1.42 -14.54 16.14
C GLY A 4 1.57 -13.34 15.19
N SER A 5 2.08 -12.22 15.68
CA SER A 5 2.27 -10.95 14.98
C SER A 5 3.62 -10.91 14.29
N ILE A 6 3.66 -10.32 13.09
CA ILE A 6 4.90 -10.07 12.36
C ILE A 6 5.49 -8.77 12.91
N THR A 7 6.73 -8.81 13.35
CA THR A 7 7.43 -7.61 13.84
C THR A 7 7.94 -6.77 12.67
N GLN A 8 8.14 -5.47 12.89
CA GLN A 8 8.77 -4.56 11.92
C GLN A 8 10.12 -5.10 11.42
N ALA A 9 10.92 -5.72 12.28
CA ALA A 9 12.21 -6.29 11.91
C ALA A 9 12.07 -7.50 10.97
N GLN A 10 11.06 -8.35 11.18
CA GLN A 10 10.76 -9.46 10.27
C GLN A 10 10.25 -8.96 8.92
N TYR A 11 9.37 -7.95 8.94
CA TYR A 11 8.89 -7.28 7.73
C TYR A 11 10.04 -6.67 6.93
N GLN A 12 10.89 -5.86 7.56
CA GLN A 12 12.01 -5.20 6.89
C GLN A 12 12.96 -6.23 6.28
N LYS A 13 13.31 -7.28 7.01
CA LYS A 13 14.14 -8.37 6.49
C LYS A 13 13.51 -9.05 5.27
N ALA A 14 12.21 -9.31 5.30
CA ALA A 14 11.50 -9.92 4.18
C ALA A 14 11.47 -9.00 2.95
N LEU A 15 11.22 -7.70 3.16
CA LEU A 15 11.19 -6.71 2.10
C LEU A 15 12.58 -6.46 1.49
N ASP A 16 13.62 -6.43 2.31
CA ASP A 16 15.00 -6.25 1.87
C ASP A 16 15.44 -7.38 0.92
N LEU A 17 14.99 -8.62 1.18
CA LEU A 17 15.25 -9.75 0.28
C LEU A 17 14.58 -9.55 -1.10
N TYR A 18 13.33 -9.10 -1.12
CA TYR A 18 12.62 -8.80 -2.37
C TYR A 18 13.30 -7.67 -3.14
N ILE A 19 13.62 -6.58 -2.45
CA ILE A 19 14.31 -5.42 -3.03
C ILE A 19 15.68 -5.81 -3.59
N SER A 20 16.46 -6.61 -2.85
CA SER A 20 17.77 -7.08 -3.32
C SER A 20 17.64 -7.92 -4.58
N CYS A 21 16.67 -8.85 -4.63
CA CYS A 21 16.43 -9.67 -5.82
C CYS A 21 16.07 -8.83 -7.06
N MET A 22 15.25 -7.79 -6.87
CA MET A 22 14.90 -6.88 -7.97
C MET A 22 16.09 -6.04 -8.44
N SER A 23 16.92 -5.56 -7.51
CA SER A 23 18.17 -4.84 -7.84
C SER A 23 19.17 -5.75 -8.55
N ASP A 24 19.33 -7.01 -8.12
CA ASP A 24 20.14 -8.02 -8.81
C ASP A 24 19.62 -8.33 -10.23
N SER A 25 18.31 -8.14 -10.46
CA SER A 25 17.66 -8.25 -11.77
C SER A 25 17.74 -6.96 -12.60
N GLY A 26 18.40 -5.92 -12.10
CA GLY A 26 18.61 -4.64 -12.79
C GLY A 26 17.51 -3.59 -12.57
N TYR A 27 16.59 -3.81 -11.64
CA TYR A 27 15.47 -2.90 -11.37
C TYR A 27 15.61 -2.18 -10.03
N GLU A 28 15.80 -0.85 -10.09
CA GLU A 28 15.81 0.02 -8.92
C GLU A 28 14.38 0.48 -8.56
N LEU A 29 13.80 -0.16 -7.54
CA LEU A 29 12.43 0.11 -7.11
C LEU A 29 12.30 1.42 -6.33
N GLN A 30 11.22 2.14 -6.58
CA GLN A 30 10.82 3.29 -5.78
C GLN A 30 10.20 2.83 -4.46
N ARG A 31 10.40 3.62 -3.39
CA ARG A 31 9.98 3.24 -2.03
C ARG A 31 9.37 4.44 -1.31
N THR A 32 8.14 4.27 -0.85
CA THR A 32 7.44 5.25 -0.02
C THR A 32 7.17 4.63 1.34
N ARG A 33 7.76 5.21 2.40
CA ARG A 33 7.54 4.75 3.78
C ARG A 33 6.40 5.52 4.41
N TYR A 34 5.41 4.79 4.93
CA TYR A 34 4.31 5.35 5.69
C TYR A 34 4.61 5.38 7.20
N SER A 35 3.87 6.21 7.94
CA SER A 35 3.98 6.34 9.40
C SER A 35 3.64 5.04 10.15
N THR A 36 2.88 4.14 9.52
CA THR A 36 2.57 2.78 10.00
C THR A 36 3.77 1.83 9.95
N GLY A 37 4.89 2.25 9.36
CA GLY A 37 6.08 1.41 9.17
C GLY A 37 6.03 0.51 7.93
N VAL A 38 4.88 0.47 7.24
CA VAL A 38 4.72 -0.11 5.91
C VAL A 38 5.49 0.71 4.88
N ILE A 39 6.05 0.03 3.89
CA ILE A 39 6.78 0.60 2.76
C ILE A 39 6.09 0.13 1.49
N ASN A 40 5.46 1.06 0.78
CA ASN A 40 4.98 0.84 -0.57
C ASN A 40 6.19 0.77 -1.50
N VAL A 41 6.34 -0.33 -2.24
CA VAL A 41 7.39 -0.53 -3.21
C VAL A 41 6.79 -0.52 -4.61
N GLN A 42 7.26 0.40 -5.44
CA GLN A 42 6.73 0.64 -6.78
C GLN A 42 7.81 0.33 -7.83
N PRO A 43 7.41 -0.10 -9.04
CA PRO A 43 8.35 -0.29 -10.14
C PRO A 43 9.05 1.04 -10.50
N PRO A 44 10.16 0.98 -11.25
CA PRO A 44 10.77 2.18 -11.82
C PRO A 44 9.75 2.94 -12.70
N PRO A 45 9.83 4.28 -12.76
CA PRO A 45 8.85 5.11 -13.47
C PRO A 45 8.92 4.94 -14.99
N ALA A 46 10.07 4.50 -15.51
CA ALA A 46 10.27 4.14 -16.89
C ALA A 46 11.00 2.80 -16.95
N VAL A 47 10.47 1.87 -17.73
CA VAL A 47 11.07 0.58 -18.04
C VAL A 47 10.90 0.30 -19.53
N ASP A 48 11.97 -0.14 -20.18
CA ASP A 48 11.95 -0.43 -21.62
C ASP A 48 11.19 -1.72 -21.95
N ASP A 49 11.23 -2.69 -21.03
CA ASP A 49 10.58 -3.99 -21.14
C ASP A 49 9.76 -4.30 -19.88
N VAL A 50 8.45 -4.11 -20.01
CA VAL A 50 7.47 -4.35 -18.93
C VAL A 50 7.31 -5.84 -18.65
N ASP A 51 7.38 -6.71 -19.66
CA ASP A 51 7.22 -8.15 -19.49
C ASP A 51 8.41 -8.75 -18.74
N ALA A 52 9.63 -8.27 -19.03
CA ALA A 52 10.82 -8.62 -18.27
C ALA A 52 10.73 -8.17 -16.80
N LEU A 53 10.23 -6.95 -16.54
CA LEU A 53 10.02 -6.44 -15.19
C LEU A 53 9.01 -7.32 -14.42
N MET A 54 7.87 -7.65 -15.03
CA MET A 54 6.84 -8.47 -14.41
C MET A 54 7.35 -9.89 -14.13
N THR A 55 8.14 -10.46 -15.03
CA THR A 55 8.77 -11.77 -14.84
C THR A 55 9.75 -11.75 -13.66
N ALA A 56 10.60 -10.72 -13.57
CA ALA A 56 11.52 -10.55 -12.44
C ALA A 56 10.76 -10.35 -11.12
N ASP A 57 9.73 -9.51 -11.10
CA ASP A 57 8.88 -9.28 -9.92
C ASP A 57 8.26 -10.58 -9.42
N GLN A 58 7.65 -11.36 -10.31
CA GLN A 58 7.06 -12.64 -9.95
C GLN A 58 8.09 -13.60 -9.35
N LEU A 59 9.24 -13.78 -10.02
CA LEU A 59 10.32 -14.65 -9.54
C LEU A 59 10.84 -14.18 -8.17
N CYS A 60 11.03 -12.89 -7.98
CA CYS A 60 11.49 -12.35 -6.72
C CYS A 60 10.44 -12.51 -5.61
N ARG A 61 9.14 -12.36 -5.89
CA ARG A 61 8.08 -12.61 -4.90
C ARG A 61 7.97 -14.08 -4.52
N GLU A 62 8.04 -14.99 -5.48
CA GLU A 62 7.99 -16.44 -5.25
C GLU A 62 9.17 -16.94 -4.41
N ASN A 63 10.35 -16.37 -4.63
CA ASN A 63 11.58 -16.77 -3.95
C ASN A 63 11.85 -16.03 -2.63
N THR A 64 10.98 -15.09 -2.24
CA THR A 64 11.14 -14.30 -1.01
C THR A 64 9.97 -14.47 -0.05
N SER A 65 10.08 -13.88 1.14
CA SER A 65 9.08 -13.99 2.20
C SER A 65 7.87 -13.06 1.96
N VAL A 66 7.27 -13.10 0.77
CA VAL A 66 6.14 -12.23 0.38
C VAL A 66 4.96 -12.35 1.34
N PHE A 67 4.71 -13.53 1.92
CA PHE A 67 3.67 -13.72 2.93
C PHE A 67 3.95 -12.98 4.25
N VAL A 68 5.21 -12.76 4.60
CA VAL A 68 5.60 -11.94 5.76
C VAL A 68 5.33 -10.45 5.46
N VAL A 69 5.59 -10.01 4.23
CA VAL A 69 5.26 -8.65 3.76
C VAL A 69 3.76 -8.43 3.82
N MET A 70 2.97 -9.24 3.11
CA MET A 70 1.50 -9.12 3.07
C MET A 70 0.87 -9.25 4.46
N GLY A 71 1.38 -10.16 5.29
CA GLY A 71 0.88 -10.36 6.64
C GLY A 71 1.13 -9.16 7.54
N TYR A 72 2.28 -8.49 7.42
CA TYR A 72 2.56 -7.27 8.16
C TYR A 72 1.67 -6.11 7.70
N GLU A 73 1.56 -5.92 6.38
CA GLU A 73 0.73 -4.87 5.79
C GLU A 73 -0.74 -5.02 6.20
N THR A 74 -1.26 -6.26 6.21
CA THR A 74 -2.61 -6.56 6.72
C THR A 74 -2.74 -6.24 8.21
N GLN A 75 -1.73 -6.58 9.03
CA GLN A 75 -1.76 -6.28 10.47
C GLN A 75 -1.79 -4.78 10.76
N GLN A 76 -1.05 -3.98 9.99
CA GLN A 76 -1.01 -2.53 10.16
C GLN A 76 -2.25 -1.85 9.57
N GLY A 77 -2.69 -2.29 8.40
CA GLY A 77 -3.71 -1.61 7.61
C GLY A 77 -5.15 -2.06 7.84
N ASN A 78 -5.35 -3.32 8.24
CA ASN A 78 -6.65 -3.92 8.46
C ASN A 78 -6.69 -4.73 9.77
N PRO A 79 -6.43 -4.10 10.94
CA PRO A 79 -6.43 -4.81 12.22
C PRO A 79 -7.81 -5.42 12.58
N GLY A 80 -8.88 -4.86 12.04
CA GLY A 80 -10.25 -5.37 12.18
C GLY A 80 -10.61 -6.52 11.25
N LEU A 81 -9.73 -6.89 10.30
CA LEU A 81 -9.95 -7.94 9.29
C LEU A 81 -11.25 -7.75 8.49
N TYR A 82 -11.59 -6.51 8.16
CA TYR A 82 -12.72 -6.21 7.30
C TYR A 82 -12.52 -6.82 5.92
N SER A 83 -13.60 -7.34 5.33
CA SER A 83 -13.59 -7.91 3.97
C SER A 83 -13.81 -6.86 2.89
N ASP A 84 -14.43 -5.72 3.22
CA ASP A 84 -14.75 -4.65 2.29
C ASP A 84 -13.63 -3.58 2.28
N PRO A 85 -12.93 -3.37 1.15
CA PRO A 85 -11.89 -2.35 1.02
C PRO A 85 -12.34 -0.93 1.40
N ALA A 86 -13.57 -0.55 1.07
CA ALA A 86 -14.09 0.78 1.41
C ALA A 86 -14.21 0.95 2.93
N THR A 87 -14.66 -0.09 3.63
CA THR A 87 -14.70 -0.14 5.09
C THR A 87 -13.31 -0.12 5.72
N ILE A 88 -12.31 -0.79 5.12
CA ILE A 88 -10.91 -0.73 5.59
C ILE A 88 -10.41 0.71 5.52
N ALA A 89 -10.48 1.33 4.34
CA ALA A 89 -10.01 2.70 4.12
C ALA A 89 -10.77 3.70 5.01
N TYR A 90 -12.10 3.61 5.07
CA TYR A 90 -12.93 4.48 5.91
C TYR A 90 -12.55 4.42 7.39
N THR A 91 -12.40 3.21 7.93
CA THR A 91 -12.04 3.02 9.34
C THR A 91 -10.66 3.60 9.63
N CYS A 92 -9.67 3.35 8.77
CA CYS A 92 -8.34 3.93 8.90
C CYS A 92 -8.38 5.47 8.86
N LEU A 93 -9.07 6.05 7.87
CA LEU A 93 -9.19 7.51 7.74
C LEU A 93 -9.84 8.13 8.97
N LYS A 94 -10.90 7.50 9.49
CA LYS A 94 -11.62 7.95 10.68
C LYS A 94 -10.74 7.88 11.93
N ASP A 95 -10.08 6.76 12.17
CA ASP A 95 -9.26 6.53 13.37
C ASP A 95 -8.07 7.49 13.42
N HIS A 96 -7.55 7.89 12.26
CA HIS A 96 -6.48 8.88 12.12
C HIS A 96 -6.96 10.32 11.98
N SER A 97 -8.27 10.59 12.11
CA SER A 97 -8.86 11.94 11.97
C SER A 97 -8.55 12.62 10.63
N LEU A 98 -8.45 11.84 9.55
CA LEU A 98 -8.19 12.29 8.18
C LEU A 98 -9.46 12.62 7.38
N ILE A 99 -10.62 12.34 7.97
CA ILE A 99 -11.94 12.68 7.43
C ILE A 99 -12.82 13.28 8.52
N THR A 100 -13.79 14.10 8.11
CA THR A 100 -14.81 14.63 9.01
C THR A 100 -15.90 13.58 9.29
N SER A 101 -16.68 13.79 10.35
CA SER A 101 -17.67 12.81 10.83
C SER A 101 -18.86 12.59 9.88
N ASP A 102 -19.10 13.51 8.95
CA ASP A 102 -20.15 13.43 7.93
C ASP A 102 -19.74 12.59 6.71
N VAL A 103 -18.46 12.22 6.59
CA VAL A 103 -18.01 11.31 5.54
C VAL A 103 -18.56 9.91 5.77
N THR A 104 -19.02 9.30 4.69
CA THR A 104 -19.61 7.96 4.67
C THR A 104 -18.70 6.96 3.96
N VAL A 105 -18.89 5.68 4.26
CA VAL A 105 -18.21 4.57 3.55
C VAL A 105 -18.50 4.63 2.04
N ALA A 106 -19.71 5.05 1.63
CA ALA A 106 -20.06 5.18 0.22
C ALA A 106 -19.21 6.24 -0.51
N GLN A 107 -18.90 7.36 0.14
CA GLN A 107 -18.01 8.39 -0.43
C GLN A 107 -16.56 7.90 -0.53
N VAL A 108 -16.08 7.11 0.44
CA VAL A 108 -14.77 6.45 0.35
C VAL A 108 -14.76 5.40 -0.77
N SER A 109 -15.84 4.64 -0.91
CA SER A 109 -16.00 3.68 -2.01
C SER A 109 -15.96 4.35 -3.37
N ALA A 110 -16.56 5.53 -3.52
CA ALA A 110 -16.52 6.30 -4.76
C ALA A 110 -15.07 6.66 -5.14
N PHE A 111 -14.22 7.07 -4.19
CA PHE A 111 -12.79 7.31 -4.43
C PHE A 111 -12.05 6.06 -4.94
N LEU A 112 -12.44 4.87 -4.46
CA LEU A 112 -11.83 3.62 -4.90
C LEU A 112 -12.18 3.28 -6.35
N THR A 113 -13.31 3.76 -6.88
CA THR A 113 -13.86 3.31 -8.16
C THR A 113 -13.91 4.38 -9.24
N GLU A 114 -13.92 5.66 -8.86
CA GLU A 114 -14.11 6.78 -9.77
C GLU A 114 -12.79 7.51 -10.04
N SER A 115 -12.63 8.01 -11.26
CA SER A 115 -11.42 8.70 -11.74
C SER A 115 -11.38 10.18 -11.37
N HIS A 116 -12.47 10.78 -10.87
CA HIS A 116 -12.56 12.22 -10.58
C HIS A 116 -12.10 12.56 -9.17
N ARG A 117 -10.78 12.65 -8.97
CA ARG A 117 -10.09 12.80 -7.65
C ARG A 117 -10.23 14.15 -6.95
N ASN A 118 -10.90 15.13 -7.54
CA ASN A 118 -10.81 16.54 -7.11
C ASN A 118 -11.95 17.00 -6.18
N GLN A 119 -12.85 16.11 -5.74
CA GLN A 119 -14.03 16.46 -4.92
C GLN A 119 -14.19 15.59 -3.67
N TYR A 120 -13.12 14.91 -3.24
CA TYR A 120 -13.21 13.96 -2.14
C TYR A 120 -13.03 14.60 -0.77
N PRO A 121 -13.63 14.02 0.28
CA PRO A 121 -13.72 14.68 1.59
C PRO A 121 -12.46 14.49 2.45
N PHE A 122 -11.30 14.36 1.80
CA PHE A 122 -9.97 14.21 2.41
C PHE A 122 -8.91 14.74 1.45
N ASP A 123 -7.77 15.18 1.99
CA ASP A 123 -6.61 15.58 1.20
C ASP A 123 -5.95 14.32 0.61
N ALA A 124 -6.12 14.12 -0.69
CA ALA A 124 -5.62 12.91 -1.32
C ALA A 124 -4.10 12.94 -1.61
N HIS A 125 -3.44 14.09 -1.40
CA HIS A 125 -1.97 14.21 -1.36
C HIS A 125 -1.39 13.86 0.02
N ASP A 126 -2.22 13.80 1.07
CA ASP A 126 -1.78 13.44 2.43
C ASP A 126 -1.26 11.99 2.51
N LEU A 127 -0.08 11.80 3.09
CA LEU A 127 0.56 10.48 3.19
C LEU A 127 -0.17 9.52 4.14
N GLY A 128 -0.88 10.02 5.14
CA GLY A 128 -1.78 9.24 5.98
C GLY A 128 -2.97 8.73 5.18
N VAL A 129 -3.55 9.57 4.33
CA VAL A 129 -4.63 9.18 3.41
C VAL A 129 -4.13 8.10 2.45
N LYS A 130 -2.97 8.31 1.79
CA LYS A 130 -2.34 7.30 0.93
C LYS A 130 -2.06 5.99 1.67
N SER A 131 -1.63 6.04 2.93
CA SER A 131 -1.43 4.85 3.77
C SER A 131 -2.73 4.09 4.03
N CYS A 132 -3.85 4.79 4.26
CA CYS A 132 -5.14 4.15 4.49
C CYS A 132 -5.71 3.46 3.25
N PHE A 133 -5.50 4.04 2.07
CA PHE A 133 -5.87 3.40 0.82
C PHE A 133 -4.94 2.22 0.48
N TYR A 134 -3.64 2.34 0.74
CA TYR A 134 -2.70 1.24 0.59
C TYR A 134 -3.11 0.04 1.45
N ALA A 135 -3.47 0.30 2.71
CA ALA A 135 -4.02 -0.69 3.64
C ALA A 135 -5.28 -1.41 3.12
N ALA A 136 -6.11 -0.71 2.34
CA ALA A 136 -7.28 -1.25 1.67
C ALA A 136 -6.97 -1.97 0.35
N GLY A 137 -5.69 -2.10 -0.02
CA GLY A 137 -5.26 -2.73 -1.28
C GLY A 137 -5.30 -1.80 -2.50
N MET A 138 -5.39 -0.49 -2.29
CA MET A 138 -5.37 0.51 -3.36
C MET A 138 -4.11 1.35 -3.33
N VAL A 139 -3.43 1.42 -4.47
CA VAL A 139 -2.41 2.44 -4.74
C VAL A 139 -3.01 3.45 -5.72
N TYR A 140 -2.76 4.73 -5.48
CA TYR A 140 -3.15 5.78 -6.41
C TYR A 140 -2.10 6.87 -6.51
N ASP A 141 -2.14 7.55 -7.65
CA ASP A 141 -1.46 8.81 -7.84
C ASP A 141 -2.48 9.89 -8.23
N ILE A 142 -2.11 11.14 -8.01
CA ILE A 142 -2.93 12.29 -8.40
C ILE A 142 -2.16 13.05 -9.45
N ASP A 143 -2.75 13.14 -10.63
CA ASP A 143 -2.23 13.95 -11.71
C ASP A 143 -2.79 15.37 -11.51
N ASP A 144 -1.90 16.32 -11.19
CA ASP A 144 -2.26 17.73 -10.98
C ASP A 144 -2.54 18.46 -12.32
N SER A 145 -2.67 17.75 -13.45
CA SER A 145 -2.79 18.32 -14.80
C SER A 145 -4.21 18.57 -15.32
N GLU A 146 -5.23 18.56 -14.47
CA GLU A 146 -6.62 18.97 -14.81
C GLU A 146 -7.13 20.19 -14.03
#